data_AF-A0A1I1TJB9-F1
#
_entry.id   AF-A0A1I1TJB9-F1
#
_cell.length_a   1.000
_cell.length_b   1.000
_cell.length_c   1.000
_cell.angle_alpha   90.00
_cell.angle_beta   90.00
_cell.angle_gamma   90.00
#
_symmetry.space_group_name_H-M   'P 1'
#
loop_
_entity.id
_entity.type
_entity.pdbx_description
1 polymer ?
#
loop_
_entity_poly.entity_id
_entity_poly.type
_entity_poly.pdbx_seq_one_letter_code
_entity_poly.pdbx_strand_id
1 'polypeptide(L)'
;MIKRIVAAGIGLALLTPAVSQADQRAADVPNPSGTAVATESGPGSPFGNAPTSDIYRVLGVDTKEERTSIARTGSSIEGVDKHTVTITALPSELSSVRRLGFETERLARTQDFPSEDSGYHDYGEIVAELDRIASEHPDLSDRFTVGQTYEGRDIPGIKISDDAETDENEPEVLFTANQHAREHLTPEMALYIADMLTESYGSDSRVTELVDSREVWILPMVNPDGVEYDIDGSRYRSWRKNRQPNEGAVGTDLNRNWAYQWGCCGGSSGNPSSSTYRGPSPESAPEVSAVADFVRGRVVDGEQQIEAHIDFHTYSELVLWPMGYTYDDTGSDMSRDAHETFVTIGEELAATNDYTPQQSSDLYITDGSVNDWMWAEQGIFSFTFEMYPESSSPGFYPPDEVIDRETERNREAVLSLLDYSDCPYSAIGEGEKYCGGGNGVPTARFSAECSDSEAFCSFDASATRDPDGSVRSYEWTFGDGATGTGVRPSHSYAEAGEYRVTLTVTDDAGNTDEVTKTVDVGTPPGSGEPPSASFIVNCDYDECSFDAGESTDPDGDIVEYGWSFGDGDSGSGVTTDHAYPAATDSYIVELTVIDGNGHSDSATRGVDCWNFGGSAYCFAS
;
A
#
# COMPACT_ATOMS: atom_id res chain seq x y z
N MET A 1 -63.10 6.24 39.33
CA MET A 1 -63.59 5.55 40.54
C MET A 1 -62.61 4.39 40.81
N ILE A 2 -61.86 4.36 41.93
CA ILE A 2 -62.24 3.76 43.23
C ILE A 2 -62.41 2.23 43.12
N LYS A 3 -61.75 1.33 43.88
CA LYS A 3 -60.66 1.44 44.90
C LYS A 3 -59.99 0.06 45.13
N ARG A 4 -58.72 0.13 45.55
CA ARG A 4 -57.87 -0.81 46.33
C ARG A 4 -58.54 -1.76 47.35
N ILE A 5 -57.87 -2.88 47.64
CA ILE A 5 -57.58 -3.54 48.95
C ILE A 5 -56.60 -4.73 48.70
N VAL A 6 -55.73 -5.25 49.60
CA VAL A 6 -54.70 -4.67 50.50
C VAL A 6 -53.91 -5.82 51.19
N ALA A 7 -52.56 -5.78 51.18
CA ALA A 7 -51.55 -6.36 52.11
C ALA A 7 -51.58 -7.89 52.47
N ALA A 8 -50.54 -8.53 53.07
CA ALA A 8 -49.30 -8.02 53.71
C ALA A 8 -48.12 -9.04 53.76
N GLY A 9 -46.88 -8.49 53.82
CA GLY A 9 -45.70 -9.04 54.53
C GLY A 9 -44.93 -10.21 53.87
N ILE A 10 -43.73 -10.65 54.29
CA ILE A 10 -42.60 -10.18 55.16
C ILE A 10 -41.34 -10.91 54.60
N GLY A 11 -40.08 -10.44 54.58
CA GLY A 11 -39.43 -9.17 54.98
C GLY A 11 -37.96 -9.38 55.47
N LEU A 12 -37.19 -8.29 55.64
CA LEU A 12 -35.78 -8.21 56.16
C LEU A 12 -34.64 -8.68 55.20
N ALA A 13 -33.44 -8.08 55.11
CA ALA A 13 -32.99 -6.68 55.15
C ALA A 13 -31.54 -6.61 54.59
N LEU A 14 -31.17 -5.54 53.88
CA LEU A 14 -29.77 -5.21 53.52
C LEU A 14 -29.33 -3.95 54.26
N LEU A 15 -28.07 -3.93 54.70
CA LEU A 15 -27.46 -2.82 55.44
C LEU A 15 -26.51 -2.02 54.55
N THR A 16 -26.80 -0.72 54.40
CA THR A 16 -25.82 0.32 54.10
C THR A 16 -25.85 1.36 55.23
N PRO A 17 -24.73 2.03 55.54
CA PRO A 17 -24.73 3.27 56.31
C PRO A 17 -24.45 4.49 55.42
N ALA A 18 -24.87 5.66 55.91
CA ALA A 18 -25.00 6.89 55.14
C ALA A 18 -24.01 8.00 55.58
N VAL A 19 -23.58 8.84 54.63
CA VAL A 19 -23.75 10.31 54.56
C VAL A 19 -23.34 11.19 55.77
N SER A 20 -22.50 12.23 55.54
CA SER A 20 -22.93 13.65 55.59
C SER A 20 -21.87 14.72 55.22
N GLN A 21 -22.23 15.56 54.24
CA GLN A 21 -22.08 17.03 54.12
C GLN A 21 -20.91 17.82 54.76
N ALA A 22 -20.18 18.52 53.85
CA ALA A 22 -19.95 19.98 53.78
C ALA A 22 -19.29 20.78 54.92
N ASP A 23 -18.27 21.57 54.56
CA ASP A 23 -18.32 23.04 54.74
C ASP A 23 -17.40 23.79 53.74
N GLN A 24 -17.70 25.07 53.45
CA GLN A 24 -16.87 25.96 52.62
C GLN A 24 -16.12 26.99 53.48
N ARG A 25 -14.85 27.29 53.15
CA ARG A 25 -14.32 28.67 53.20
C ARG A 25 -12.96 28.85 52.51
N ALA A 26 -12.80 30.01 51.88
CA ALA A 26 -11.62 30.40 51.10
C ALA A 26 -10.51 31.07 51.95
N ALA A 27 -9.29 31.08 51.39
CA ALA A 27 -8.15 31.88 51.85
C ALA A 27 -7.20 32.26 50.68
N ASP A 28 -7.72 33.09 49.78
CA ASP A 28 -7.15 34.31 49.18
C ASP A 28 -5.60 34.56 49.00
N VAL A 29 -5.26 35.23 47.88
CA VAL A 29 -4.03 36.03 47.56
C VAL A 29 -2.69 35.30 47.19
N PRO A 30 -1.84 35.76 46.22
CA PRO A 30 -2.06 36.55 44.99
C PRO A 30 -1.44 35.94 43.69
N ASN A 31 -1.83 36.50 42.54
CA ASN A 31 -1.09 36.43 41.26
C ASN A 31 0.18 37.32 41.29
N PRO A 32 1.32 36.86 40.73
CA PRO A 32 2.10 37.75 39.88
C PRO A 32 2.47 37.13 38.52
N SER A 33 2.17 37.89 37.47
CA SER A 33 2.72 37.72 36.12
C SER A 33 4.24 37.61 36.13
N GLY A 34 4.78 36.52 35.58
CA GLY A 34 6.21 36.31 35.40
C GLY A 34 6.46 35.40 34.20
N THR A 35 7.07 35.95 33.15
CA THR A 35 7.55 35.19 31.99
C THR A 35 8.61 34.18 32.42
N ALA A 36 8.36 32.89 32.19
CA ALA A 36 9.35 31.82 32.34
C ALA A 36 9.35 30.96 31.07
N VAL A 37 10.47 30.97 30.36
CA VAL A 37 10.71 30.08 29.23
C VAL A 37 10.85 28.66 29.77
N ALA A 38 9.94 27.77 29.40
CA ALA A 38 10.07 26.35 29.67
C ALA A 38 10.94 25.72 28.58
N THR A 39 12.11 25.21 28.97
CA THR A 39 12.94 24.36 28.11
C THR A 39 12.39 22.94 28.15
N GLU A 40 11.70 22.53 27.10
CA GLU A 40 11.30 21.13 26.97
C GLU A 40 12.51 20.25 26.67
N SER A 41 12.63 19.17 27.45
CA SER A 41 13.51 18.04 27.17
C SER A 41 12.78 16.79 27.65
N GLY A 42 11.90 16.27 26.78
CA GLY A 42 11.36 14.93 26.95
C GLY A 42 12.46 13.87 26.77
N PRO A 43 12.23 12.62 27.23
CA PRO A 43 13.17 11.54 26.98
C PRO A 43 13.25 11.28 25.47
N GLY A 44 14.46 11.38 24.90
CA GLY A 44 14.68 11.16 23.48
C GLY A 44 14.37 9.73 23.05
N SER A 45 13.93 9.57 21.80
CA SER A 45 13.84 8.28 21.12
C SER A 45 15.17 7.51 21.25
N PRO A 46 15.16 6.18 21.45
CA PRO A 46 16.38 5.37 21.45
C PRO A 46 17.06 5.31 20.09
N PHE A 47 16.35 5.69 19.03
CA PHE A 47 16.90 5.87 17.68
C PHE A 47 17.28 7.33 17.49
N GLY A 48 18.56 7.58 17.15
CA GLY A 48 19.03 8.92 16.78
C GLY A 48 18.27 9.45 15.57
N ASN A 49 18.27 10.78 15.37
CA ASN A 49 17.52 11.45 14.30
C ASN A 49 17.72 10.75 12.94
N ALA A 50 16.70 10.00 12.50
CA ALA A 50 16.66 9.45 11.15
C ALA A 50 16.78 10.60 10.13
N PRO A 51 17.46 10.38 8.99
CA PRO A 51 17.58 11.41 7.97
C PRO A 51 16.20 11.82 7.48
N THR A 52 15.84 13.08 7.69
CA THR A 52 14.55 13.62 7.22
C THR A 52 14.59 13.79 5.70
N SER A 53 13.61 13.23 5.00
CA SER A 53 13.38 13.53 3.59
C SER A 53 12.95 14.99 3.39
N ASP A 54 13.13 15.50 2.17
CA ASP A 54 12.70 16.83 1.75
C ASP A 54 12.18 16.82 0.32
N ILE A 55 11.44 17.87 -0.05
CA ILE A 55 10.85 18.03 -1.38
C ILE A 55 11.82 18.76 -2.31
N TYR A 56 12.01 18.22 -3.51
CA TYR A 56 12.88 18.76 -4.56
C TYR A 56 12.18 18.76 -5.91
N ARG A 57 12.49 19.73 -6.75
CA ARG A 57 12.17 19.71 -8.18
C ARG A 57 13.39 19.24 -8.96
N VAL A 58 13.25 18.13 -9.66
CA VAL A 58 14.23 17.58 -10.61
C VAL A 58 14.02 18.25 -11.96
N LEU A 59 15.09 18.77 -12.57
CA LEU A 59 15.04 19.54 -13.81
C LEU A 59 15.45 18.71 -15.03
N GLY A 60 14.78 18.95 -16.16
CA GLY A 60 15.14 18.34 -17.44
C GLY A 60 14.75 16.87 -17.52
N VAL A 61 13.59 16.51 -16.99
CA VAL A 61 13.02 15.16 -17.05
C VAL A 61 11.91 15.19 -18.09
N ASP A 62 12.09 14.48 -19.21
CA ASP A 62 11.20 14.54 -20.38
C ASP A 62 10.47 13.20 -20.63
N THR A 63 11.01 12.06 -20.16
CA THR A 63 10.55 10.71 -20.53
C THR A 63 10.11 9.85 -19.33
N LYS A 64 9.26 8.85 -19.55
CA LYS A 64 8.78 7.95 -18.49
C LYS A 64 9.88 7.02 -17.95
N GLU A 65 10.84 6.70 -18.79
CA GLU A 65 12.05 5.94 -18.46
C GLU A 65 12.98 6.73 -17.53
N GLU A 66 13.13 8.03 -17.74
CA GLU A 66 13.86 8.93 -16.83
C GLU A 66 13.14 9.05 -15.48
N ARG A 67 11.82 9.25 -15.47
CA ARG A 67 11.00 9.26 -14.24
C ARG A 67 11.14 7.96 -13.45
N THR A 68 11.10 6.83 -14.15
CA THR A 68 11.30 5.50 -13.57
C THR A 68 12.72 5.32 -13.04
N SER A 69 13.75 5.87 -13.70
CA SER A 69 15.13 5.87 -13.18
C SER A 69 15.26 6.68 -11.88
N ILE A 70 14.49 7.77 -11.74
CA ILE A 70 14.40 8.58 -10.52
C ILE A 70 13.67 7.82 -9.41
N ALA A 71 12.52 7.19 -9.71
CA ALA A 71 11.78 6.37 -8.74
C ALA A 71 12.63 5.20 -8.19
N ARG A 72 13.40 4.53 -9.07
CA ARG A 72 14.38 3.48 -8.72
C ARG A 72 15.49 3.91 -7.75
N THR A 73 15.63 5.21 -7.46
CA THR A 73 16.54 5.69 -6.42
C THR A 73 16.00 5.54 -5.00
N GLY A 74 14.71 5.24 -4.83
CA GLY A 74 13.94 5.31 -3.58
C GLY A 74 13.15 6.62 -3.41
N SER A 75 13.40 7.63 -4.26
CA SER A 75 12.67 8.90 -4.20
C SER A 75 11.19 8.70 -4.57
N SER A 76 10.26 9.25 -3.78
CA SER A 76 8.84 9.33 -4.17
C SER A 76 8.67 10.37 -5.28
N ILE A 77 7.93 10.02 -6.33
CA ILE A 77 7.49 10.94 -7.38
C ILE A 77 6.18 11.56 -6.89
N GLU A 78 6.18 12.87 -6.65
CA GLU A 78 5.06 13.60 -6.05
C GLU A 78 4.20 14.32 -7.09
N GLY A 79 4.75 14.58 -8.29
CA GLY A 79 4.02 15.18 -9.40
C GLY A 79 4.92 15.41 -10.61
N VAL A 80 4.34 15.39 -11.81
CA VAL A 80 5.05 15.44 -13.08
C VAL A 80 4.62 16.65 -13.90
N ASP A 81 5.47 17.67 -13.95
CA ASP A 81 5.32 18.79 -14.88
C ASP A 81 6.01 18.45 -16.23
N LYS A 82 5.69 19.22 -17.27
CA LYS A 82 6.18 19.02 -18.65
C LYS A 82 7.69 18.78 -18.85
N HIS A 83 8.54 19.36 -18.00
CA HIS A 83 10.01 19.25 -18.07
C HIS A 83 10.66 19.07 -16.69
N THR A 84 9.85 18.86 -15.65
CA THR A 84 10.32 18.79 -14.26
C THR A 84 9.50 17.79 -13.46
N VAL A 85 10.12 17.13 -12.51
CA VAL A 85 9.44 16.22 -11.59
C VAL A 85 9.60 16.73 -10.17
N THR A 86 8.52 16.81 -9.41
CA THR A 86 8.60 17.05 -7.97
C THR A 86 8.78 15.70 -7.27
N ILE A 87 9.78 15.60 -6.39
CA ILE A 87 10.09 14.39 -5.62
C ILE A 87 10.20 14.69 -4.13
N THR A 88 9.87 13.70 -3.30
CA THR A 88 10.37 13.64 -1.92
C THR A 88 11.51 12.64 -1.87
N ALA A 89 12.65 13.04 -1.29
CA ALA A 89 13.85 12.22 -1.26
C ALA A 89 14.64 12.39 0.04
N LEU A 90 15.21 11.29 0.53
CA LEU A 90 16.30 11.30 1.50
C LEU A 90 17.58 11.90 0.88
N PRO A 91 18.54 12.38 1.69
CA PRO A 91 19.83 12.86 1.18
C PRO A 91 20.63 11.83 0.34
N SER A 92 20.47 10.54 0.64
CA SER A 92 21.06 9.42 -0.10
C SER A 92 20.40 9.22 -1.47
N GLU A 93 19.07 9.19 -1.50
CA GLU A 93 18.24 9.03 -2.71
C GLU A 93 18.45 10.23 -3.66
N LEU A 94 18.43 11.46 -3.13
CA LEU A 94 18.76 12.68 -3.87
C LEU A 94 20.19 12.65 -4.46
N SER A 95 21.14 12.03 -3.74
CA SER A 95 22.49 11.83 -4.25
C SER A 95 22.54 10.80 -5.38
N SER A 96 21.67 9.78 -5.36
CA SER A 96 21.45 8.89 -6.51
C SER A 96 20.85 9.62 -7.70
N VAL A 97 19.81 10.44 -7.50
CA VAL A 97 19.18 11.25 -8.58
C VAL A 97 20.21 12.14 -9.27
N ARG A 98 21.10 12.79 -8.50
CA ARG A 98 22.21 13.59 -9.07
C ARG A 98 23.27 12.75 -9.79
N ARG A 99 23.50 11.49 -9.39
CA ARG A 99 24.39 10.57 -10.11
C ARG A 99 23.82 10.11 -11.46
N LEU A 100 22.50 10.11 -11.63
CA LEU A 100 21.85 9.90 -12.93
C LEU A 100 22.05 11.08 -13.89
N GLY A 101 22.52 12.24 -13.39
CA GLY A 101 22.86 13.42 -14.19
C GLY A 101 21.87 14.58 -14.07
N PHE A 102 20.80 14.43 -13.29
CA PHE A 102 19.78 15.48 -13.14
C PHE A 102 20.20 16.61 -12.18
N GLU A 103 19.81 17.84 -12.53
CA GLU A 103 19.86 18.98 -11.62
C GLU A 103 18.62 18.99 -10.70
N THR A 104 18.79 19.47 -9.46
CA THR A 104 17.75 19.41 -8.42
C THR A 104 17.66 20.74 -7.65
N GLU A 105 16.48 21.32 -7.56
CA GLU A 105 16.19 22.50 -6.73
C GLU A 105 15.39 22.08 -5.50
N ARG A 106 15.79 22.49 -4.28
CA ARG A 106 14.99 22.21 -3.07
C ARG A 106 13.77 23.13 -3.05
N LEU A 107 12.58 22.56 -3.01
CA LEU A 107 11.35 23.34 -2.88
C LEU A 107 11.14 23.75 -1.41
N ALA A 108 10.46 24.88 -1.21
CA ALA A 108 9.97 25.25 0.10
C ALA A 108 8.69 24.45 0.37
N ARG A 109 8.58 23.80 1.54
CA ARG A 109 7.31 23.24 1.99
C ARG A 109 6.33 24.39 2.20
N THR A 110 5.21 24.38 1.49
CA THR A 110 4.01 25.09 1.91
C THR A 110 3.47 24.42 3.19
N GLN A 111 2.89 25.24 4.06
CA GLN A 111 2.25 24.91 5.33
C GLN A 111 1.02 25.85 5.43
N ASP A 112 -0.03 25.57 6.17
CA ASP A 112 -0.20 24.90 7.48
C ASP A 112 -1.52 24.11 7.48
N PHE A 113 -1.83 23.32 8.53
CA PHE A 113 -3.23 23.08 8.93
C PHE A 113 -3.51 23.86 10.23
N PRO A 114 -3.98 25.12 10.16
CA PRO A 114 -4.47 25.89 11.30
C PRO A 114 -6.01 25.94 11.25
N SER A 115 -6.63 26.81 12.05
CA SER A 115 -8.08 27.07 12.01
C SER A 115 -8.59 27.77 10.72
N GLU A 116 -7.84 27.66 9.62
CA GLU A 116 -8.14 28.26 8.32
C GLU A 116 -8.49 27.21 7.26
N ASP A 117 -8.10 25.93 7.43
CA ASP A 117 -8.44 24.80 6.54
C ASP A 117 -9.50 23.86 7.17
N SER A 118 -10.23 24.32 8.20
CA SER A 118 -11.13 23.49 9.04
C SER A 118 -12.35 22.87 8.34
N GLY A 119 -12.44 22.94 7.02
CA GLY A 119 -13.38 22.19 6.19
C GLY A 119 -12.96 20.75 5.85
N TYR A 120 -11.68 20.36 6.00
CA TYR A 120 -11.34 18.92 5.96
C TYR A 120 -11.66 18.24 7.29
N HIS A 121 -12.00 16.96 7.23
CA HIS A 121 -12.39 16.14 8.36
C HIS A 121 -11.18 15.34 8.92
N ASP A 122 -10.94 15.41 10.23
CA ASP A 122 -10.04 14.47 10.92
C ASP A 122 -10.64 13.05 10.99
N TYR A 123 -9.89 12.06 11.49
CA TYR A 123 -10.40 10.67 11.59
C TYR A 123 -11.71 10.55 12.40
N GLY A 124 -11.82 11.31 13.50
CA GLY A 124 -13.02 11.33 14.33
C GLY A 124 -14.20 12.01 13.64
N GLU A 125 -13.93 13.04 12.84
CA GLU A 125 -14.93 13.76 12.05
C GLU A 125 -15.42 12.93 10.85
N ILE A 126 -14.53 12.21 10.13
CA ILE A 126 -14.91 11.21 9.11
C ILE A 126 -15.83 10.14 9.72
N VAL A 127 -15.46 9.56 10.86
CA VAL A 127 -16.29 8.55 11.54
C VAL A 127 -17.64 9.13 11.95
N ALA A 128 -17.68 10.38 12.46
CA ALA A 128 -18.92 11.04 12.84
C ALA A 128 -19.85 11.32 11.65
N GLU A 129 -19.29 11.61 10.48
CA GLU A 129 -20.08 11.91 9.27
C GLU A 129 -20.65 10.65 8.63
N LEU A 130 -19.88 9.55 8.59
CA LEU A 130 -20.42 8.24 8.20
C LEU A 130 -21.53 7.79 9.17
N ASP A 131 -21.38 8.05 10.47
CA ASP A 131 -22.41 7.79 11.47
C ASP A 131 -23.63 8.72 11.31
N ARG A 132 -23.45 9.96 10.81
CA ARG A 132 -24.56 10.85 10.43
C ARG A 132 -25.35 10.22 9.29
N ILE A 133 -24.69 9.92 8.17
CA ILE A 133 -25.32 9.38 6.94
C ILE A 133 -26.14 8.13 7.28
N ALA A 134 -25.56 7.17 8.00
CA ALA A 134 -26.26 5.96 8.42
C ALA A 134 -27.43 6.20 9.40
N SER A 135 -27.40 7.29 10.18
CA SER A 135 -28.51 7.65 11.07
C SER A 135 -29.65 8.39 10.37
N GLU A 136 -29.36 9.07 9.26
CA GLU A 136 -30.32 9.86 8.48
C GLU A 136 -30.93 9.03 7.33
N HIS A 137 -30.16 8.10 6.77
CA HIS A 137 -30.53 7.20 5.66
C HIS A 137 -30.36 5.70 6.02
N PRO A 138 -30.96 5.20 7.12
CA PRO A 138 -30.73 3.83 7.62
C PRO A 138 -31.32 2.73 6.74
N ASP A 139 -32.28 3.04 5.87
CA ASP A 139 -32.79 2.09 4.89
C ASP A 139 -31.84 1.97 3.67
N LEU A 140 -30.98 2.97 3.43
CA LEU A 140 -30.10 3.06 2.26
C LEU A 140 -28.62 2.84 2.55
N SER A 141 -28.24 2.65 3.82
CA SER A 141 -26.81 2.57 4.19
C SER A 141 -26.52 1.75 5.45
N ASP A 142 -25.43 0.98 5.41
CA ASP A 142 -24.93 0.18 6.54
C ASP A 142 -23.47 0.54 6.88
N ARG A 143 -23.16 0.57 8.18
CA ARG A 143 -21.85 0.99 8.72
C ARG A 143 -21.04 -0.20 9.18
N PHE A 144 -19.84 -0.31 8.62
CA PHE A 144 -18.94 -1.42 8.91
C PHE A 144 -17.51 -0.97 9.20
N THR A 145 -16.68 -1.95 9.56
CA THR A 145 -15.25 -1.80 9.81
C THR A 145 -14.54 -2.92 9.06
N VAL A 146 -13.58 -2.55 8.20
CA VAL A 146 -12.81 -3.50 7.38
C VAL A 146 -11.79 -4.26 8.22
N GLY A 147 -11.20 -3.58 9.20
CA GLY A 147 -10.20 -4.13 10.10
C GLY A 147 -9.62 -3.04 10.98
N GLN A 148 -8.42 -3.27 11.52
CA GLN A 148 -7.73 -2.31 12.37
C GLN A 148 -6.34 -1.98 11.85
N THR A 149 -5.94 -0.72 12.01
CA THR A 149 -4.60 -0.23 11.71
C THR A 149 -3.55 -0.71 12.70
N TYR A 150 -2.28 -0.40 12.44
CA TYR A 150 -1.19 -0.72 13.37
C TYR A 150 -1.37 -0.13 14.78
N GLU A 151 -1.82 1.13 14.91
CA GLU A 151 -2.08 1.78 16.21
C GLU A 151 -3.46 1.41 16.80
N GLY A 152 -4.26 0.60 16.09
CA GLY A 152 -5.53 0.05 16.57
C GLY A 152 -6.74 0.96 16.36
N ARG A 153 -6.71 1.82 15.34
CA ARG A 153 -7.92 2.52 14.84
C ARG A 153 -8.69 1.58 13.93
N ASP A 154 -10.02 1.66 13.99
CA ASP A 154 -10.90 0.95 13.06
C ASP A 154 -10.81 1.62 11.67
N ILE A 155 -10.65 0.83 10.61
CA ILE A 155 -10.70 1.29 9.21
C ILE A 155 -12.19 1.39 8.84
N PRO A 156 -12.76 2.60 8.72
CA PRO A 156 -14.20 2.78 8.63
C PRO A 156 -14.71 2.56 7.21
N GLY A 157 -15.90 1.99 7.08
CA GLY A 157 -16.61 1.89 5.80
C GLY A 157 -18.10 2.17 5.92
N ILE A 158 -18.73 2.50 4.79
CA ILE A 158 -20.19 2.56 4.62
C ILE A 158 -20.58 1.86 3.31
N LYS A 159 -21.63 1.04 3.34
CA LYS A 159 -22.28 0.44 2.18
C LYS A 159 -23.49 1.29 1.82
N ILE A 160 -23.80 1.46 0.54
CA ILE A 160 -25.01 2.15 0.03
C ILE A 160 -25.68 1.27 -1.04
N SER A 161 -26.99 1.01 -0.86
CA SER A 161 -27.88 0.16 -1.70
C SER A 161 -29.32 0.33 -1.16
N ASP A 162 -30.39 -0.09 -1.85
CA ASP A 162 -31.78 0.11 -1.40
C ASP A 162 -32.26 -0.85 -0.28
N ASP A 163 -31.56 -1.96 -0.02
CA ASP A 163 -31.67 -2.79 1.20
C ASP A 163 -30.29 -3.05 1.82
N ALA A 164 -29.57 -1.99 2.21
CA ALA A 164 -28.15 -2.05 2.57
C ALA A 164 -27.77 -3.03 3.71
N GLU A 165 -28.67 -3.44 4.60
CA GLU A 165 -28.41 -4.48 5.61
C GLU A 165 -28.33 -5.91 5.01
N THR A 166 -28.84 -6.12 3.79
CA THR A 166 -28.86 -7.40 3.07
C THR A 166 -27.72 -7.47 2.06
N ASP A 167 -27.17 -8.67 1.86
CA ASP A 167 -26.22 -9.02 0.78
C ASP A 167 -27.06 -9.51 -0.41
N GLU A 168 -27.20 -8.69 -1.45
CA GLU A 168 -28.04 -8.95 -2.62
C GLU A 168 -27.20 -9.29 -3.87
N ASN A 169 -27.82 -9.94 -4.87
CA ASN A 169 -27.13 -10.34 -6.09
C ASN A 169 -27.07 -9.15 -7.07
N GLU A 170 -26.36 -8.10 -6.67
CA GLU A 170 -26.18 -6.87 -7.42
C GLU A 170 -24.69 -6.61 -7.71
N PRO A 171 -24.34 -5.96 -8.83
CA PRO A 171 -22.95 -5.60 -9.11
C PRO A 171 -22.40 -4.64 -8.05
N GLU A 172 -21.27 -4.98 -7.44
CA GLU A 172 -20.68 -4.15 -6.40
C GLU A 172 -19.59 -3.21 -6.94
N VAL A 173 -19.45 -2.04 -6.31
CA VAL A 173 -18.39 -1.08 -6.63
C VAL A 173 -17.71 -0.62 -5.36
N LEU A 174 -16.38 -0.62 -5.36
CA LEU A 174 -15.58 -0.17 -4.23
C LEU A 174 -14.94 1.20 -4.51
N PHE A 175 -15.04 2.12 -3.55
CA PHE A 175 -14.31 3.36 -3.53
C PHE A 175 -13.37 3.38 -2.33
N THR A 176 -12.07 3.49 -2.56
CA THR A 176 -11.07 3.64 -1.50
C THR A 176 -10.40 5.01 -1.58
N ALA A 177 -9.95 5.50 -0.42
CA ALA A 177 -9.26 6.77 -0.33
C ALA A 177 -8.13 6.75 0.70
N ASN A 178 -7.20 7.68 0.53
CA ASN A 178 -6.25 8.09 1.54
C ASN A 178 -5.33 6.95 2.02
N GLN A 179 -4.91 6.06 1.10
CA GLN A 179 -3.80 5.12 1.34
C GLN A 179 -2.50 5.87 1.73
N HIS A 180 -2.26 7.05 1.11
CA HIS A 180 -1.20 7.94 1.55
C HIS A 180 -1.76 9.05 2.47
N ALA A 181 -1.14 9.23 3.63
CA ALA A 181 -1.65 10.05 4.72
C ALA A 181 -1.95 11.52 4.37
N ARG A 182 -1.03 12.22 3.71
CA ARG A 182 -1.13 13.65 3.35
C ARG A 182 -2.18 14.02 2.30
N GLU A 183 -2.88 13.05 1.72
CA GLU A 183 -3.75 13.25 0.55
C GLU A 183 -5.20 13.55 1.00
N HIS A 184 -5.33 14.56 1.86
CA HIS A 184 -6.53 14.89 2.66
C HIS A 184 -7.78 15.27 1.85
N LEU A 185 -7.67 15.55 0.55
CA LEU A 185 -8.85 15.74 -0.32
C LEU A 185 -9.56 14.43 -0.66
N THR A 186 -8.91 13.28 -0.48
CA THR A 186 -9.45 11.98 -0.89
C THR A 186 -10.51 11.42 0.08
N PRO A 187 -10.43 11.57 1.42
CA PRO A 187 -11.56 11.31 2.31
C PRO A 187 -12.79 12.17 2.00
N GLU A 188 -12.58 13.45 1.66
CA GLU A 188 -13.67 14.36 1.29
C GLU A 188 -14.40 13.90 0.01
N MET A 189 -13.65 13.34 -0.95
CA MET A 189 -14.25 12.74 -2.14
C MET A 189 -15.10 11.52 -1.79
N ALA A 190 -14.64 10.69 -0.87
CA ALA A 190 -15.39 9.52 -0.41
C ALA A 190 -16.65 9.89 0.40
N LEU A 191 -16.58 10.92 1.26
CA LEU A 191 -17.77 11.50 1.91
C LEU A 191 -18.75 12.10 0.87
N TYR A 192 -18.23 12.85 -0.11
CA TYR A 192 -19.04 13.41 -1.19
C TYR A 192 -19.80 12.31 -1.95
N ILE A 193 -19.17 11.16 -2.24
CA ILE A 193 -19.87 10.04 -2.90
C ILE A 193 -21.01 9.52 -2.01
N ALA A 194 -20.77 9.36 -0.71
CA ALA A 194 -21.75 8.83 0.22
C ALA A 194 -22.98 9.75 0.35
N ASP A 195 -22.77 11.06 0.50
CA ASP A 195 -23.84 12.06 0.50
C ASP A 195 -24.52 12.17 -0.87
N MET A 196 -23.76 12.17 -1.98
CA MET A 196 -24.30 12.34 -3.33
C MET A 196 -25.25 11.20 -3.69
N LEU A 197 -24.94 9.96 -3.29
CA LEU A 197 -25.81 8.81 -3.50
C LEU A 197 -27.05 8.85 -2.60
N THR A 198 -26.90 9.14 -1.30
CA THR A 198 -28.02 9.12 -0.34
C THR A 198 -28.95 10.34 -0.45
N GLU A 199 -28.42 11.57 -0.45
CA GLU A 199 -29.22 12.81 -0.52
C GLU A 199 -29.91 13.01 -1.88
N SER A 200 -29.35 12.46 -2.97
CA SER A 200 -29.99 12.54 -4.29
C SER A 200 -31.03 11.44 -4.52
N TYR A 201 -31.07 10.40 -3.69
CA TYR A 201 -31.98 9.26 -3.85
C TYR A 201 -33.46 9.68 -3.89
N GLY A 202 -34.21 9.12 -4.83
CA GLY A 202 -35.61 9.49 -5.10
C GLY A 202 -35.81 10.89 -5.73
N SER A 203 -34.74 11.66 -5.99
CA SER A 203 -34.79 13.00 -6.60
C SER A 203 -34.02 13.11 -7.92
N ASP A 204 -32.84 12.47 -8.02
CA ASP A 204 -32.13 12.20 -9.28
C ASP A 204 -32.43 10.76 -9.69
N SER A 205 -32.99 10.57 -10.90
CA SER A 205 -33.40 9.26 -11.38
C SER A 205 -32.23 8.32 -11.68
N ARG A 206 -31.06 8.83 -12.09
CA ARG A 206 -29.87 7.99 -12.35
C ARG A 206 -29.28 7.51 -11.04
N VAL A 207 -29.17 8.40 -10.04
CA VAL A 207 -28.73 8.00 -8.69
C VAL A 207 -29.70 7.00 -8.07
N THR A 208 -31.01 7.23 -8.22
CA THR A 208 -32.03 6.27 -7.72
C THR A 208 -31.87 4.90 -8.39
N GLU A 209 -31.75 4.84 -9.72
CA GLU A 209 -31.58 3.58 -10.47
C GLU A 209 -30.26 2.86 -10.11
N LEU A 210 -29.19 3.61 -9.81
CA LEU A 210 -27.92 3.03 -9.38
C LEU A 210 -27.96 2.51 -7.94
N VAL A 211 -28.62 3.19 -7.01
CA VAL A 211 -28.78 2.70 -5.61
C VAL A 211 -29.78 1.54 -5.53
N ASP A 212 -30.82 1.54 -6.38
CA ASP A 212 -31.80 0.44 -6.56
C ASP A 212 -31.21 -0.76 -7.36
N SER A 213 -29.91 -0.78 -7.68
CA SER A 213 -29.31 -1.87 -8.47
C SER A 213 -27.80 -2.10 -8.29
N ARG A 214 -27.17 -1.57 -7.24
CA ARG A 214 -25.74 -1.72 -6.94
C ARG A 214 -25.49 -1.73 -5.44
N GLU A 215 -24.50 -2.51 -5.03
CA GLU A 215 -23.89 -2.35 -3.70
C GLU A 215 -22.64 -1.47 -3.79
N VAL A 216 -22.72 -0.24 -3.26
CA VAL A 216 -21.60 0.70 -3.28
C VAL A 216 -20.88 0.72 -1.93
N TRP A 217 -19.66 0.22 -1.90
CA TRP A 217 -18.80 0.18 -0.72
C TRP A 217 -17.82 1.35 -0.73
N ILE A 218 -17.74 2.10 0.37
CA ILE A 218 -16.91 3.31 0.47
C ILE A 218 -16.02 3.24 1.71
N LEU A 219 -14.70 3.29 1.49
CA LEU A 219 -13.66 3.31 2.51
C LEU A 219 -12.92 4.66 2.48
N PRO A 220 -13.41 5.70 3.18
CA PRO A 220 -12.87 7.06 3.06
C PRO A 220 -11.47 7.24 3.64
N MET A 221 -10.99 6.31 4.48
CA MET A 221 -9.69 6.45 5.13
C MET A 221 -9.04 5.10 5.40
N VAL A 222 -8.20 4.63 4.47
CA VAL A 222 -7.44 3.37 4.63
C VAL A 222 -6.27 3.53 5.62
N ASN A 223 -5.68 4.72 5.75
CA ASN A 223 -4.49 4.98 6.58
C ASN A 223 -4.73 6.02 7.72
N PRO A 224 -5.72 5.83 8.61
CA PRO A 224 -6.06 6.85 9.60
C PRO A 224 -4.92 7.15 10.59
N ASP A 225 -4.06 6.18 10.92
CA ASP A 225 -2.88 6.43 11.75
C ASP A 225 -1.90 7.40 11.07
N GLY A 226 -1.70 7.24 9.77
CA GLY A 226 -0.83 8.11 8.98
C GLY A 226 -1.38 9.52 8.89
N VAL A 227 -2.69 9.65 8.65
CA VAL A 227 -3.42 10.93 8.55
C VAL A 227 -3.31 11.72 9.83
N GLU A 228 -3.71 11.11 10.95
CA GLU A 228 -3.66 11.68 12.29
C GLU A 228 -2.24 12.14 12.64
N TYR A 229 -1.23 11.38 12.23
CA TYR A 229 0.16 11.78 12.38
C TYR A 229 0.57 12.95 11.48
N ASP A 230 0.04 13.07 10.26
CA ASP A 230 0.35 14.19 9.36
C ASP A 230 -0.19 15.54 9.87
N ILE A 231 -1.35 15.51 10.53
CA ILE A 231 -2.00 16.70 11.10
C ILE A 231 -1.64 16.96 12.58
N ASP A 232 -1.10 15.97 13.32
CA ASP A 232 -0.63 16.14 14.70
C ASP A 232 0.38 17.29 14.82
N GLY A 233 -0.02 18.36 15.51
CA GLY A 233 0.81 19.51 15.82
C GLY A 233 0.15 20.84 15.44
N SER A 234 0.91 21.71 14.78
CA SER A 234 0.41 23.02 14.31
C SER A 234 0.74 23.27 12.83
N ARG A 235 1.17 22.22 12.12
CA ARG A 235 1.89 22.21 10.84
C ARG A 235 1.81 20.81 10.23
N TYR A 236 1.36 20.70 8.98
CA TYR A 236 1.47 19.47 8.19
C TYR A 236 2.89 18.88 8.20
N ARG A 237 3.01 17.54 8.23
CA ARG A 237 4.31 16.83 8.23
C ARG A 237 4.78 16.41 6.84
N SER A 238 3.89 16.37 5.85
CA SER A 238 4.12 15.74 4.53
C SER A 238 4.34 14.23 4.64
N TRP A 239 3.65 13.60 5.59
CA TRP A 239 3.71 12.15 5.83
C TRP A 239 2.95 11.39 4.74
N ARG A 240 3.48 10.23 4.34
CA ARG A 240 2.92 9.40 3.24
C ARG A 240 2.47 8.03 3.74
N LYS A 241 3.36 7.34 4.45
CA LYS A 241 3.25 5.93 4.83
C LYS A 241 2.25 5.67 5.97
N ASN A 242 2.02 4.41 6.35
CA ASN A 242 1.35 4.08 7.62
C ASN A 242 2.26 4.40 8.84
N ARG A 243 1.87 3.92 10.03
CA ARG A 243 2.60 4.15 11.30
C ARG A 243 3.28 2.92 11.89
N GLN A 244 3.28 1.80 11.16
CA GLN A 244 3.97 0.57 11.55
C GLN A 244 5.49 0.79 11.69
N PRO A 245 6.12 0.48 12.84
CA PRO A 245 7.56 0.62 13.02
C PRO A 245 8.31 -0.48 12.26
N ASN A 246 9.39 -0.08 11.61
CA ASN A 246 10.33 -0.95 10.90
C ASN A 246 11.74 -0.74 11.47
N GLU A 247 12.73 -1.53 11.04
CA GLU A 247 14.10 -1.32 11.51
C GLU A 247 14.65 0.04 11.03
N GLY A 248 15.01 0.90 12.00
CA GLY A 248 15.55 2.25 11.75
C GLY A 248 14.57 3.30 11.24
N ALA A 249 13.30 2.97 10.97
CA ALA A 249 12.32 3.88 10.38
C ALA A 249 10.87 3.54 10.79
N VAL A 250 9.92 4.38 10.38
CA VAL A 250 8.48 4.12 10.58
C VAL A 250 7.74 4.24 9.24
N GLY A 251 6.76 3.37 9.07
CA GLY A 251 5.81 3.36 7.98
C GLY A 251 6.20 2.44 6.82
N THR A 252 5.18 1.81 6.24
CA THR A 252 5.14 1.15 4.93
C THR A 252 4.30 2.00 3.98
N ASP A 253 4.72 2.10 2.71
CA ASP A 253 3.92 2.74 1.66
C ASP A 253 2.83 1.75 1.24
N LEU A 254 1.57 2.05 1.59
CA LEU A 254 0.46 1.10 1.44
C LEU A 254 0.23 0.75 -0.04
N ASN A 255 0.28 1.74 -0.94
CA ASN A 255 0.15 1.50 -2.38
C ASN A 255 1.46 1.00 -3.04
N ARG A 256 2.35 0.37 -2.25
CA ARG A 256 3.49 -0.47 -2.68
C ARG A 256 3.52 -1.82 -1.94
N ASN A 257 2.51 -2.13 -1.11
CA ASN A 257 2.50 -3.33 -0.27
C ASN A 257 1.54 -4.43 -0.76
N TRP A 258 0.80 -4.24 -1.85
CA TRP A 258 -0.14 -5.23 -2.38
C TRP A 258 0.59 -6.44 -3.00
N ALA A 259 0.00 -7.64 -2.91
CA ALA A 259 0.72 -8.89 -3.22
C ALA A 259 1.06 -9.14 -4.69
N TYR A 260 0.47 -8.39 -5.63
CA TYR A 260 0.69 -8.64 -7.06
C TYR A 260 1.95 -7.92 -7.55
N GLN A 261 2.87 -8.68 -8.17
CA GLN A 261 4.15 -8.18 -8.70
C GLN A 261 5.00 -7.43 -7.65
N TRP A 262 4.81 -7.71 -6.36
CA TRP A 262 5.40 -6.96 -5.26
C TRP A 262 6.95 -6.86 -5.37
N GLY A 263 7.47 -5.64 -5.47
CA GLY A 263 8.91 -5.40 -5.52
C GLY A 263 9.65 -5.84 -6.81
N CYS A 264 8.94 -6.31 -7.84
CA CYS A 264 9.54 -6.95 -9.03
C CYS A 264 10.46 -6.05 -9.87
N CYS A 265 10.11 -4.77 -9.99
CA CYS A 265 10.39 -4.00 -11.20
C CYS A 265 11.10 -2.67 -10.94
N GLY A 266 11.31 -2.35 -9.66
CA GLY A 266 11.95 -1.13 -9.18
C GLY A 266 11.01 0.06 -9.07
N GLY A 267 9.71 -0.18 -9.00
CA GLY A 267 8.67 0.82 -8.68
C GLY A 267 8.49 1.08 -7.18
N SER A 268 9.20 0.33 -6.33
CA SER A 268 9.22 0.46 -4.87
C SER A 268 10.61 0.22 -4.27
N SER A 269 10.80 0.67 -3.03
CA SER A 269 12.06 0.58 -2.29
C SER A 269 12.04 -0.53 -1.23
N GLY A 270 13.15 -1.24 -1.08
CA GLY A 270 13.39 -2.17 0.03
C GLY A 270 13.95 -1.50 1.30
N ASN A 271 14.25 -0.19 1.27
CA ASN A 271 14.81 0.53 2.42
C ASN A 271 13.69 1.08 3.33
N PRO A 272 13.60 0.68 4.62
CA PRO A 272 12.59 1.17 5.56
C PRO A 272 12.48 2.69 5.69
N SER A 273 13.58 3.43 5.49
CA SER A 273 13.60 4.89 5.56
C SER A 273 12.96 5.58 4.35
N SER A 274 12.82 4.86 3.24
CA SER A 274 12.31 5.40 1.98
C SER A 274 10.83 5.74 2.06
N SER A 275 10.40 6.75 1.31
CA SER A 275 8.98 7.13 1.15
C SER A 275 8.17 6.08 0.40
N THR A 276 8.80 5.28 -0.46
CA THR A 276 8.18 4.19 -1.23
C THR A 276 8.56 2.81 -0.70
N TYR A 277 8.80 2.69 0.62
CA TYR A 277 9.15 1.43 1.26
C TYR A 277 7.99 0.42 1.14
N ARG A 278 8.24 -0.70 0.45
CA ARG A 278 7.22 -1.71 0.11
C ARG A 278 6.76 -2.60 1.27
N GLY A 279 7.33 -2.45 2.47
CA GLY A 279 7.15 -3.36 3.60
C GLY A 279 8.19 -4.49 3.61
N PRO A 280 8.23 -5.32 4.67
CA PRO A 280 9.07 -6.53 4.73
C PRO A 280 8.57 -7.69 3.87
N SER A 281 7.26 -7.75 3.56
CA SER A 281 6.63 -8.76 2.71
C SER A 281 5.40 -8.15 2.01
N PRO A 282 4.86 -8.77 0.94
CA PRO A 282 3.51 -8.43 0.49
C PRO A 282 2.50 -8.52 1.64
N GLU A 283 1.55 -7.60 1.65
CA GLU A 283 0.44 -7.43 2.61
C GLU A 283 0.86 -7.37 4.10
N SER A 284 2.14 -7.07 4.37
CA SER A 284 2.71 -6.88 5.71
C SER A 284 2.11 -5.72 6.53
N ALA A 285 1.48 -4.74 5.86
CA ALA A 285 0.79 -3.64 6.50
C ALA A 285 -0.62 -4.09 6.89
N PRO A 286 -1.03 -3.98 8.17
CA PRO A 286 -2.33 -4.44 8.62
C PRO A 286 -3.49 -3.73 7.91
N GLU A 287 -3.27 -2.48 7.46
CA GLU A 287 -4.24 -1.73 6.67
C GLU A 287 -4.50 -2.36 5.29
N VAL A 288 -3.45 -2.77 4.59
CA VAL A 288 -3.54 -3.41 3.27
C VAL A 288 -4.08 -4.84 3.40
N SER A 289 -3.60 -5.62 4.37
CA SER A 289 -4.13 -6.96 4.64
C SER A 289 -5.63 -6.93 4.95
N ALA A 290 -6.11 -5.95 5.73
CA ALA A 290 -7.53 -5.84 6.05
C ALA A 290 -8.40 -5.53 4.81
N VAL A 291 -7.96 -4.59 3.95
CA VAL A 291 -8.70 -4.26 2.71
C VAL A 291 -8.62 -5.41 1.70
N ALA A 292 -7.48 -6.06 1.56
CA ALA A 292 -7.32 -7.24 0.71
C ALA A 292 -8.21 -8.40 1.15
N ASP A 293 -8.32 -8.65 2.47
CA ASP A 293 -9.21 -9.67 3.03
C ASP A 293 -10.69 -9.32 2.89
N PHE A 294 -11.06 -8.03 2.97
CA PHE A 294 -12.42 -7.56 2.64
C PHE A 294 -12.77 -7.84 1.18
N VAL A 295 -11.90 -7.48 0.23
CA VAL A 295 -12.13 -7.73 -1.22
C VAL A 295 -12.17 -9.22 -1.53
N ARG A 296 -11.26 -10.03 -0.96
CA ARG A 296 -11.34 -11.51 -1.04
C ARG A 296 -12.64 -12.05 -0.42
N GLY A 297 -13.17 -11.37 0.59
CA GLY A 297 -14.44 -11.68 1.26
C GLY A 297 -15.68 -11.42 0.40
N ARG A 298 -15.58 -10.57 -0.64
CA ARG A 298 -16.63 -10.39 -1.67
C ARG A 298 -16.54 -11.39 -2.83
N VAL A 299 -15.77 -12.48 -2.66
CA VAL A 299 -15.92 -13.69 -3.49
C VAL A 299 -17.06 -14.55 -2.91
N VAL A 300 -18.29 -14.25 -3.33
CA VAL A 300 -19.51 -14.96 -2.91
C VAL A 300 -19.77 -16.14 -3.86
N ASP A 301 -20.00 -17.33 -3.29
CA ASP A 301 -20.21 -18.62 -3.99
C ASP A 301 -19.17 -19.00 -5.07
N GLY A 302 -18.02 -18.33 -5.11
CA GLY A 302 -16.94 -18.55 -6.07
C GLY A 302 -16.85 -17.50 -7.19
N GLU A 303 -17.54 -16.38 -7.05
CA GLU A 303 -17.50 -15.25 -7.98
C GLU A 303 -17.19 -13.96 -7.21
N GLN A 304 -16.18 -13.20 -7.66
CA GLN A 304 -15.93 -11.85 -7.17
C GLN A 304 -17.11 -10.95 -7.58
N GLN A 305 -17.74 -10.32 -6.58
CA GLN A 305 -18.92 -9.48 -6.76
C GLN A 305 -18.57 -8.00 -7.00
N ILE A 306 -17.39 -7.55 -6.54
CA ILE A 306 -16.86 -6.22 -6.91
C ILE A 306 -16.44 -6.26 -8.38
N GLU A 307 -17.03 -5.38 -9.20
CA GLU A 307 -16.79 -5.33 -10.65
C GLU A 307 -15.88 -4.16 -11.02
N ALA A 308 -15.98 -3.05 -10.30
CA ALA A 308 -15.29 -1.82 -10.56
C ALA A 308 -14.75 -1.17 -9.27
N HIS A 309 -13.67 -0.39 -9.39
CA HIS A 309 -13.02 0.26 -8.26
C HIS A 309 -12.39 1.61 -8.63
N ILE A 310 -12.46 2.60 -7.73
CA ILE A 310 -11.56 3.77 -7.76
C ILE A 310 -10.81 3.90 -6.42
N ASP A 311 -9.49 4.01 -6.52
CA ASP A 311 -8.60 4.45 -5.45
C ASP A 311 -8.29 5.93 -5.64
N PHE A 312 -8.78 6.78 -4.73
CA PHE A 312 -8.56 8.22 -4.78
C PHE A 312 -7.24 8.59 -4.13
N HIS A 313 -6.41 9.29 -4.91
CA HIS A 313 -5.11 9.82 -4.56
C HIS A 313 -5.04 11.34 -4.84
N THR A 314 -4.02 12.02 -4.32
CA THR A 314 -3.59 13.31 -4.89
C THR A 314 -2.08 13.33 -5.09
N TYR A 315 -1.52 14.05 -6.05
CA TYR A 315 -2.16 14.98 -6.99
C TYR A 315 -1.55 14.81 -8.39
N SER A 316 -2.29 15.20 -9.44
CA SER A 316 -1.80 15.57 -10.79
C SER A 316 -2.93 15.77 -11.81
N GLU A 317 -4.20 15.57 -11.44
CA GLU A 317 -5.37 15.58 -12.35
C GLU A 317 -5.27 14.48 -13.43
N LEU A 318 -5.14 13.22 -12.98
CA LEU A 318 -4.96 12.03 -13.82
C LEU A 318 -6.01 10.95 -13.54
N VAL A 319 -6.34 10.18 -14.56
CA VAL A 319 -7.05 8.89 -14.46
C VAL A 319 -6.10 7.79 -14.93
N LEU A 320 -5.75 6.87 -14.01
CA LEU A 320 -4.75 5.84 -14.21
C LEU A 320 -5.38 4.44 -14.15
N TRP A 321 -5.05 3.57 -15.10
CA TRP A 321 -5.44 2.15 -15.08
C TRP A 321 -4.20 1.22 -15.06
N PRO A 322 -4.35 -0.09 -14.77
CA PRO A 322 -3.25 -1.04 -14.77
C PRO A 322 -2.66 -1.22 -16.19
N MET A 323 -1.41 -1.63 -16.36
CA MET A 323 -0.46 -2.04 -15.33
C MET A 323 0.52 -0.92 -14.95
N GLY A 324 0.84 -0.82 -13.66
CA GLY A 324 1.93 -0.03 -13.12
C GLY A 324 3.29 -0.72 -13.23
N TYR A 325 3.34 -2.05 -13.06
CA TYR A 325 4.61 -2.80 -12.99
C TYR A 325 5.36 -2.95 -14.32
N THR A 326 4.67 -2.75 -15.45
CA THR A 326 5.24 -2.86 -16.81
C THR A 326 4.74 -1.75 -17.74
N TYR A 327 5.53 -1.41 -18.75
CA TYR A 327 5.13 -0.54 -19.87
C TYR A 327 4.38 -1.30 -20.98
N ASP A 328 4.23 -2.62 -20.86
CA ASP A 328 3.45 -3.38 -21.82
C ASP A 328 1.94 -3.16 -21.57
N ASP A 329 1.22 -2.75 -22.61
CA ASP A 329 -0.22 -2.51 -22.62
C ASP A 329 -1.04 -3.77 -22.26
N THR A 330 -0.52 -4.94 -22.63
CA THR A 330 -1.16 -6.26 -22.49
C THR A 330 -0.12 -7.33 -22.17
N GLY A 331 -0.54 -8.45 -21.58
CA GLY A 331 0.39 -9.52 -21.17
C GLY A 331 -0.30 -10.84 -20.87
N SER A 332 0.36 -11.71 -20.10
CA SER A 332 -0.26 -12.89 -19.47
C SER A 332 -1.47 -12.53 -18.61
N ASP A 333 -1.40 -11.34 -18.01
CA ASP A 333 -2.22 -10.91 -16.89
C ASP A 333 -3.28 -9.88 -17.29
N MET A 334 -3.27 -9.41 -18.56
CA MET A 334 -4.30 -8.55 -19.13
C MET A 334 -4.55 -8.92 -20.59
N SER A 335 -5.77 -9.38 -20.87
CA SER A 335 -6.23 -9.65 -22.24
C SER A 335 -6.41 -8.35 -23.03
N ARG A 336 -6.45 -8.45 -24.36
CA ARG A 336 -6.65 -7.28 -25.21
C ARG A 336 -8.00 -6.60 -24.96
N ASP A 337 -9.06 -7.38 -24.84
CA ASP A 337 -10.42 -6.87 -24.62
C ASP A 337 -10.52 -6.18 -23.25
N ALA A 338 -9.82 -6.69 -22.23
CA ALA A 338 -9.71 -6.03 -20.93
C ALA A 338 -8.96 -4.69 -21.03
N HIS A 339 -7.83 -4.64 -21.72
CA HIS A 339 -7.09 -3.40 -21.97
C HIS A 339 -7.95 -2.37 -22.74
N GLU A 340 -8.60 -2.78 -23.83
CA GLU A 340 -9.49 -1.89 -24.60
C GLU A 340 -10.68 -1.40 -23.76
N THR A 341 -11.15 -2.20 -22.79
CA THR A 341 -12.16 -1.79 -21.80
C THR A 341 -11.62 -0.76 -20.81
N PHE A 342 -10.44 -0.99 -20.22
CA PHE A 342 -9.79 -0.01 -19.34
C PHE A 342 -9.55 1.34 -20.03
N VAL A 343 -9.03 1.33 -21.26
CA VAL A 343 -8.80 2.55 -22.04
C VAL A 343 -10.13 3.26 -22.33
N THR A 344 -11.17 2.54 -22.78
CA THR A 344 -12.45 3.14 -23.14
C THR A 344 -13.13 3.79 -21.94
N ILE A 345 -13.21 3.09 -20.80
CA ILE A 345 -13.77 3.64 -19.57
C ILE A 345 -12.88 4.78 -19.05
N GLY A 346 -11.57 4.57 -18.93
CA GLY A 346 -10.63 5.57 -18.40
C GLY A 346 -10.61 6.89 -19.19
N GLU A 347 -10.67 6.82 -20.53
CA GLU A 347 -10.81 8.00 -21.39
C GLU A 347 -12.17 8.71 -21.20
N GLU A 348 -13.28 7.97 -21.01
CA GLU A 348 -14.58 8.57 -20.70
C GLU A 348 -14.56 9.27 -19.34
N LEU A 349 -14.12 8.58 -18.29
CA LEU A 349 -14.03 9.12 -16.94
C LEU A 349 -13.24 10.43 -16.91
N ALA A 350 -12.06 10.43 -17.52
CA ALA A 350 -11.18 11.61 -17.61
C ALA A 350 -11.80 12.76 -18.43
N ALA A 351 -12.63 12.45 -19.43
CA ALA A 351 -13.34 13.46 -20.22
C ALA A 351 -14.48 14.14 -19.43
N THR A 352 -14.99 13.53 -18.35
CA THR A 352 -16.02 14.16 -17.51
C THR A 352 -15.47 15.22 -16.55
N ASN A 353 -14.23 15.06 -16.08
CA ASN A 353 -13.57 15.91 -15.08
C ASN A 353 -12.40 16.75 -15.64
N ASP A 354 -12.07 16.62 -16.93
CA ASP A 354 -10.93 17.28 -17.60
C ASP A 354 -9.57 16.86 -17.00
N TYR A 355 -9.45 15.58 -16.60
CA TYR A 355 -8.18 14.96 -16.17
C TYR A 355 -7.46 14.31 -17.37
N THR A 356 -6.21 13.91 -17.20
CA THR A 356 -5.44 13.18 -18.22
C THR A 356 -5.57 11.66 -18.05
N PRO A 357 -6.15 10.93 -19.02
CA PRO A 357 -6.19 9.47 -19.01
C PRO A 357 -4.86 8.87 -19.49
N GLN A 358 -4.30 7.89 -18.78
CA GLN A 358 -3.13 7.10 -19.21
C GLN A 358 -2.98 5.79 -18.43
N GLN A 359 -2.17 4.84 -18.93
CA GLN A 359 -1.75 3.68 -18.14
C GLN A 359 -0.86 4.15 -16.96
N SER A 360 -0.98 3.51 -15.80
CA SER A 360 -0.22 3.87 -14.58
C SER A 360 1.29 3.97 -14.84
N SER A 361 1.86 3.06 -15.64
CA SER A 361 3.28 3.05 -15.98
C SER A 361 3.72 4.15 -16.96
N ASP A 362 2.80 4.82 -17.69
CA ASP A 362 3.13 6.01 -18.47
C ASP A 362 3.53 7.20 -17.58
N LEU A 363 3.01 7.24 -16.35
CA LEU A 363 3.50 8.15 -15.32
C LEU A 363 4.90 7.70 -14.88
N TYR A 364 5.03 6.52 -14.26
CA TYR A 364 6.29 5.81 -13.98
C TYR A 364 5.99 4.38 -13.50
N ILE A 365 6.96 3.46 -13.57
CA ILE A 365 6.77 2.09 -13.07
C ILE A 365 6.49 2.10 -11.56
N THR A 366 5.42 1.43 -11.14
CA THR A 366 5.06 1.14 -9.75
C THR A 366 4.91 -0.36 -9.58
N ASP A 367 5.25 -0.93 -8.41
CA ASP A 367 5.04 -2.35 -8.15
C ASP A 367 4.45 -2.55 -6.73
N GLY A 368 3.65 -3.61 -6.57
CA GLY A 368 2.81 -3.81 -5.37
C GLY A 368 1.69 -2.77 -5.20
N SER A 369 1.06 -2.31 -6.29
CA SER A 369 -0.02 -1.32 -6.26
C SER A 369 -1.42 -1.97 -6.14
N VAL A 370 -2.40 -1.22 -5.61
CA VAL A 370 -3.79 -1.69 -5.52
C VAL A 370 -4.39 -1.91 -6.90
N ASN A 371 -4.10 -1.02 -7.86
CA ASN A 371 -4.61 -1.08 -9.23
C ASN A 371 -4.26 -2.41 -9.90
N ASP A 372 -2.98 -2.79 -9.84
CA ASP A 372 -2.49 -4.00 -10.50
C ASP A 372 -3.02 -5.27 -9.77
N TRP A 373 -3.11 -5.26 -8.44
CA TRP A 373 -3.66 -6.37 -7.64
C TRP A 373 -5.17 -6.58 -7.86
N MET A 374 -5.96 -5.52 -7.80
CA MET A 374 -7.41 -5.54 -8.02
C MET A 374 -7.74 -6.17 -9.38
N TRP A 375 -7.00 -5.80 -10.43
CA TRP A 375 -7.20 -6.40 -11.75
C TRP A 375 -6.63 -7.83 -11.87
N ALA A 376 -5.37 -8.06 -11.48
CA ALA A 376 -4.68 -9.31 -11.80
C ALA A 376 -5.05 -10.48 -10.88
N GLU A 377 -5.45 -10.21 -9.63
CA GLU A 377 -5.86 -11.23 -8.66
C GLU A 377 -7.38 -11.33 -8.48
N GLN A 378 -8.10 -10.21 -8.53
CA GLN A 378 -9.56 -10.18 -8.30
C GLN A 378 -10.39 -10.00 -9.57
N GLY A 379 -9.80 -9.42 -10.63
CA GLY A 379 -10.48 -9.17 -11.89
C GLY A 379 -11.30 -7.91 -11.98
N ILE A 380 -11.16 -7.03 -10.99
CA ILE A 380 -11.88 -5.79 -10.82
C ILE A 380 -11.33 -4.73 -11.79
N PHE A 381 -12.22 -3.98 -12.45
CA PHE A 381 -11.84 -2.83 -13.26
C PHE A 381 -11.50 -1.64 -12.35
N SER A 382 -10.25 -1.64 -11.89
CA SER A 382 -9.68 -0.66 -10.96
C SER A 382 -9.06 0.54 -11.67
N PHE A 383 -9.36 1.73 -11.17
CA PHE A 383 -8.74 2.99 -11.58
C PHE A 383 -8.13 3.70 -10.37
N THR A 384 -7.06 4.48 -10.59
CA THR A 384 -6.54 5.43 -9.62
C THR A 384 -6.81 6.84 -10.14
N PHE A 385 -7.45 7.67 -9.32
CA PHE A 385 -7.65 9.08 -9.63
C PHE A 385 -6.65 9.91 -8.84
N GLU A 386 -5.71 10.54 -9.53
CA GLU A 386 -4.85 11.57 -8.95
C GLU A 386 -5.59 12.90 -9.03
N MET A 387 -6.25 13.32 -7.95
CA MET A 387 -7.11 14.50 -7.95
C MET A 387 -6.33 15.83 -8.07
N TYR A 388 -7.06 16.94 -7.98
CA TYR A 388 -6.53 18.30 -7.91
C TYR A 388 -5.39 18.44 -6.87
N PRO A 389 -4.35 19.25 -7.12
CA PRO A 389 -4.10 20.06 -8.33
C PRO A 389 -3.21 19.40 -9.41
N GLU A 390 -3.09 20.01 -10.59
CA GLU A 390 -2.08 19.68 -11.61
C GLU A 390 -0.61 19.71 -11.11
N SER A 391 -0.27 20.41 -10.02
CA SER A 391 1.13 20.71 -9.67
C SER A 391 1.41 20.91 -8.17
N SER A 392 2.71 20.84 -7.83
CA SER A 392 3.30 21.02 -6.49
C SER A 392 2.93 22.29 -5.68
N SER A 393 2.09 23.18 -6.22
CA SER A 393 1.51 24.31 -5.50
C SER A 393 0.04 24.47 -5.94
N PRO A 394 -0.96 24.13 -5.10
CA PRO A 394 -0.81 23.79 -3.67
C PRO A 394 -0.22 22.40 -3.37
N GLY A 395 -0.14 21.49 -4.35
CA GLY A 395 0.21 20.08 -4.12
C GLY A 395 -0.79 19.39 -3.19
N PHE A 396 -0.29 18.54 -2.29
CA PHE A 396 -1.10 17.75 -1.34
C PHE A 396 -1.99 18.56 -0.38
N TYR A 397 -1.76 19.87 -0.24
CA TYR A 397 -2.47 20.73 0.73
C TYR A 397 -3.19 21.90 0.05
N PRO A 398 -4.24 21.62 -0.75
CA PRO A 398 -5.11 22.67 -1.27
C PRO A 398 -5.97 23.28 -0.14
N PRO A 399 -6.34 24.57 -0.21
CA PRO A 399 -7.15 25.20 0.83
C PRO A 399 -8.58 24.64 0.85
N ASP A 400 -9.21 24.60 2.01
CA ASP A 400 -10.52 23.94 2.20
C ASP A 400 -11.64 24.46 1.28
N GLU A 401 -11.57 25.74 0.88
CA GLU A 401 -12.50 26.39 -0.05
C GLU A 401 -12.56 25.78 -1.47
N VAL A 402 -11.71 24.79 -1.77
CA VAL A 402 -11.79 24.01 -3.03
C VAL A 402 -12.48 22.66 -2.89
N ILE A 403 -12.74 22.17 -1.67
CA ILE A 403 -13.26 20.81 -1.42
C ILE A 403 -14.53 20.55 -2.26
N ASP A 404 -15.61 21.31 -2.02
CA ASP A 404 -16.88 21.21 -2.76
C ASP A 404 -16.67 21.18 -4.29
N ARG A 405 -15.75 22.00 -4.80
CA ARG A 405 -15.51 22.15 -6.24
C ARG A 405 -14.82 20.91 -6.81
N GLU A 406 -13.78 20.42 -6.16
CA GLU A 406 -12.95 19.33 -6.69
C GLU A 406 -13.53 17.95 -6.38
N THR A 407 -14.43 17.82 -5.39
CA THR A 407 -15.24 16.62 -5.20
C THR A 407 -16.41 16.58 -6.20
N GLU A 408 -17.20 17.66 -6.34
CA GLU A 408 -18.29 17.73 -7.33
C GLU A 408 -17.78 17.58 -8.77
N ARG A 409 -16.57 18.06 -9.08
CA ARG A 409 -15.91 17.86 -10.39
C ARG A 409 -15.79 16.40 -10.80
N ASN A 410 -15.71 15.48 -9.85
CA ASN A 410 -15.57 14.03 -10.08
C ASN A 410 -16.92 13.27 -10.08
N ARG A 411 -18.06 13.96 -9.87
CA ARG A 411 -19.40 13.34 -9.80
C ARG A 411 -19.72 12.48 -11.02
N GLU A 412 -19.58 13.04 -12.22
CA GLU A 412 -19.99 12.34 -13.44
C GLU A 412 -19.07 11.15 -13.76
N ALA A 413 -17.79 11.20 -13.36
CA ALA A 413 -16.89 10.06 -13.44
C ALA A 413 -17.36 8.92 -12.52
N VAL A 414 -17.67 9.22 -11.26
CA VAL A 414 -18.22 8.23 -10.31
C VAL A 414 -19.50 7.58 -10.86
N LEU A 415 -20.44 8.40 -11.36
CA LEU A 415 -21.69 7.88 -11.92
C LEU A 415 -21.49 7.09 -13.22
N SER A 416 -20.55 7.48 -14.10
CA SER A 416 -20.24 6.67 -15.29
C SER A 416 -19.60 5.33 -14.94
N LEU A 417 -18.75 5.24 -13.90
CA LEU A 417 -18.22 3.95 -13.47
C LEU A 417 -19.30 3.06 -12.85
N LEU A 418 -20.23 3.63 -12.07
CA LEU A 418 -21.39 2.92 -11.52
C LEU A 418 -22.35 2.44 -12.63
N ASP A 419 -22.55 3.22 -13.69
CA ASP A 419 -23.31 2.77 -14.86
C ASP A 419 -22.65 1.54 -15.50
N TYR A 420 -21.32 1.57 -15.70
CA TYR A 420 -20.56 0.46 -16.29
C TYR A 420 -20.38 -0.78 -15.41
N SER A 421 -20.62 -0.70 -14.11
CA SER A 421 -20.27 -1.80 -13.20
C SER A 421 -21.15 -3.05 -13.33
N ASP A 422 -22.31 -2.99 -14.01
CA ASP A 422 -23.07 -4.20 -14.35
C ASP A 422 -22.36 -5.09 -15.38
N CYS A 423 -21.53 -4.48 -16.23
CA CYS A 423 -20.79 -5.11 -17.30
C CYS A 423 -19.75 -4.14 -17.88
N PRO A 424 -18.52 -4.06 -17.32
CA PRO A 424 -17.52 -3.12 -17.82
C PRO A 424 -17.18 -3.34 -19.31
N TYR A 425 -17.16 -4.60 -19.76
CA TYR A 425 -16.96 -4.98 -21.17
C TYR A 425 -18.05 -4.46 -22.14
N SER A 426 -19.17 -3.95 -21.63
CA SER A 426 -20.17 -3.25 -22.45
C SER A 426 -19.61 -1.98 -23.10
N ALA A 427 -18.60 -1.33 -22.49
CA ALA A 427 -17.92 -0.14 -23.01
C ALA A 427 -17.34 -0.36 -24.42
N ILE A 428 -16.78 -1.55 -24.68
CA ILE A 428 -16.25 -1.94 -26.01
C ILE A 428 -17.27 -2.68 -26.89
N GLY A 429 -18.50 -2.86 -26.40
CA GLY A 429 -19.56 -3.60 -27.10
C GLY A 429 -19.48 -5.13 -26.97
N GLU A 430 -18.60 -5.66 -26.11
CA GLU A 430 -18.43 -7.11 -25.88
C GLU A 430 -19.28 -7.62 -24.69
N GLY A 431 -20.26 -6.84 -24.22
CA GLY A 431 -21.13 -7.23 -23.10
C GLY A 431 -21.93 -8.51 -23.34
N GLU A 432 -22.34 -8.83 -24.58
CA GLU A 432 -22.98 -10.13 -24.88
C GLU A 432 -22.04 -11.32 -24.66
N LYS A 433 -20.72 -11.12 -24.79
CA LYS A 433 -19.69 -12.17 -24.66
C LYS A 433 -19.29 -12.39 -23.20
N TYR A 434 -19.14 -11.30 -22.44
CA TYR A 434 -18.59 -11.32 -21.08
C TYR A 434 -19.64 -11.18 -19.97
N CYS A 435 -20.89 -10.83 -20.30
CA CYS A 435 -21.97 -10.55 -19.33
C CYS A 435 -23.35 -11.07 -19.80
N GLY A 436 -23.40 -11.80 -20.92
CA GLY A 436 -24.64 -12.10 -21.65
C GLY A 436 -25.28 -13.44 -21.29
N GLY A 437 -26.47 -13.40 -20.69
CA GLY A 437 -27.25 -14.58 -20.29
C GLY A 437 -27.61 -15.57 -21.42
N GLY A 438 -26.81 -16.63 -21.60
CA GLY A 438 -27.17 -17.86 -22.32
C GLY A 438 -26.16 -18.36 -23.38
N ASN A 439 -25.06 -17.63 -23.62
CA ASN A 439 -23.86 -18.14 -24.30
C ASN A 439 -22.62 -17.29 -23.96
N GLY A 440 -22.42 -16.97 -22.68
CA GLY A 440 -21.21 -16.29 -22.21
C GLY A 440 -19.96 -17.16 -22.41
N VAL A 441 -18.79 -16.57 -22.21
CA VAL A 441 -17.56 -17.35 -22.03
C VAL A 441 -17.07 -17.17 -20.60
N PRO A 442 -16.59 -18.24 -19.93
CA PRO A 442 -15.97 -18.09 -18.63
C PRO A 442 -14.71 -17.23 -18.78
N THR A 443 -14.34 -16.50 -17.72
CA THR A 443 -13.08 -15.75 -17.65
C THR A 443 -12.19 -16.43 -16.63
N ALA A 444 -11.15 -17.10 -17.10
CA ALA A 444 -10.22 -17.87 -16.27
C ALA A 444 -9.36 -16.93 -15.41
N ARG A 445 -9.38 -17.13 -14.09
CA ARG A 445 -8.54 -16.37 -13.15
C ARG A 445 -8.07 -17.25 -12.00
N PHE A 446 -6.82 -17.04 -11.57
CA PHE A 446 -6.30 -17.63 -10.33
C PHE A 446 -5.23 -16.78 -9.66
N SER A 447 -5.10 -16.96 -8.35
CA SER A 447 -3.96 -16.54 -7.53
C SER A 447 -3.03 -17.71 -7.24
N ALA A 448 -1.77 -17.40 -6.96
CA ALA A 448 -0.75 -18.38 -6.57
C ALA A 448 0.05 -17.86 -5.37
N GLU A 449 0.18 -18.71 -4.34
CA GLU A 449 1.01 -18.49 -3.17
C GLU A 449 2.10 -19.56 -3.16
N CYS A 450 3.35 -19.15 -3.41
CA CYS A 450 4.50 -20.04 -3.40
C CYS A 450 5.38 -19.77 -2.18
N SER A 451 6.03 -20.81 -1.65
CA SER A 451 6.96 -20.65 -0.53
C SER A 451 8.34 -20.25 -1.04
N ASP A 452 8.92 -19.20 -0.45
CA ASP A 452 10.33 -18.82 -0.66
C ASP A 452 11.31 -19.88 -0.09
N SER A 453 10.83 -20.77 0.78
CA SER A 453 11.64 -21.71 1.57
C SER A 453 11.25 -23.18 1.40
N GLU A 454 10.35 -23.49 0.47
CA GLU A 454 9.97 -24.86 0.08
C GLU A 454 9.56 -24.88 -1.39
N ALA A 455 9.85 -25.97 -2.10
CA ALA A 455 9.45 -26.13 -3.50
C ALA A 455 7.95 -26.45 -3.63
N PHE A 456 7.08 -25.53 -3.23
CA PHE A 456 5.63 -25.72 -3.07
C PHE A 456 4.85 -24.44 -3.38
N CYS A 457 3.70 -24.61 -4.05
CA CYS A 457 2.69 -23.56 -4.19
C CYS A 457 1.28 -24.07 -3.91
N SER A 458 0.45 -23.22 -3.32
CA SER A 458 -1.02 -23.28 -3.36
C SER A 458 -1.57 -22.36 -4.45
N PHE A 459 -2.69 -22.74 -5.05
CA PHE A 459 -3.38 -21.93 -6.05
C PHE A 459 -4.85 -21.79 -5.68
N ASP A 460 -5.47 -20.67 -6.07
CA ASP A 460 -6.90 -20.47 -5.91
C ASP A 460 -7.52 -19.85 -7.17
N ALA A 461 -8.39 -20.61 -7.84
CA ALA A 461 -9.15 -20.19 -9.00
C ALA A 461 -10.56 -19.67 -8.66
N SER A 462 -10.86 -19.36 -7.39
CA SER A 462 -12.17 -18.81 -6.98
C SER A 462 -12.47 -17.40 -7.49
N ALA A 463 -11.58 -16.79 -8.27
CA ALA A 463 -11.84 -15.55 -8.99
C ALA A 463 -12.28 -15.80 -10.46
N THR A 464 -12.33 -17.05 -10.92
CA THR A 464 -12.87 -17.40 -12.25
C THR A 464 -14.36 -17.11 -12.28
N ARG A 465 -14.84 -16.42 -13.30
CA ARG A 465 -16.27 -16.08 -13.46
C ARG A 465 -16.87 -16.71 -14.70
N ASP A 466 -18.19 -16.91 -14.69
CA ASP A 466 -18.96 -17.46 -15.80
C ASP A 466 -20.32 -16.74 -15.87
N PRO A 467 -20.50 -15.77 -16.79
CA PRO A 467 -21.54 -14.72 -16.66
C PRO A 467 -22.97 -15.21 -16.88
N ASP A 468 -23.18 -16.47 -17.26
CA ASP A 468 -24.50 -17.03 -17.55
C ASP A 468 -24.69 -18.48 -17.11
N GLY A 469 -23.72 -19.04 -16.38
CA GLY A 469 -23.58 -20.47 -16.19
C GLY A 469 -22.98 -20.87 -14.86
N SER A 470 -22.20 -21.95 -14.89
CA SER A 470 -21.32 -22.33 -13.79
C SER A 470 -20.11 -23.07 -14.33
N VAL A 471 -18.93 -22.75 -13.79
CA VAL A 471 -17.68 -23.40 -14.21
C VAL A 471 -17.72 -24.90 -13.88
N ARG A 472 -17.88 -25.71 -14.92
CA ARG A 472 -18.00 -27.16 -14.87
C ARG A 472 -16.67 -27.87 -14.57
N SER A 473 -15.56 -27.32 -15.04
CA SER A 473 -14.23 -27.90 -14.79
C SER A 473 -13.11 -26.88 -14.79
N TYR A 474 -12.14 -27.13 -13.92
CA TYR A 474 -10.86 -26.43 -13.79
C TYR A 474 -9.75 -27.45 -14.03
N GLU A 475 -8.97 -27.27 -15.09
CA GLU A 475 -7.85 -28.12 -15.47
C GLU A 475 -6.54 -27.31 -15.41
N TRP A 476 -5.50 -27.88 -14.80
CA TRP A 476 -4.25 -27.16 -14.54
C TRP A 476 -3.06 -27.86 -15.17
N THR A 477 -2.09 -27.08 -15.64
CA THR A 477 -0.72 -27.55 -15.90
C THR A 477 0.26 -26.70 -15.09
N PHE A 478 1.18 -27.33 -14.35
CA PHE A 478 2.05 -26.62 -13.40
C PHE A 478 3.39 -26.18 -14.00
N GLY A 479 3.60 -26.34 -15.31
CA GLY A 479 4.83 -25.96 -16.02
C GLY A 479 5.95 -27.02 -15.99
N ASP A 480 5.98 -27.90 -14.99
CA ASP A 480 6.94 -29.02 -14.86
C ASP A 480 6.51 -30.32 -15.60
N GLY A 481 5.30 -30.31 -16.18
CA GLY A 481 4.68 -31.46 -16.84
C GLY A 481 3.69 -32.24 -15.95
N ALA A 482 3.51 -31.86 -14.69
CA ALA A 482 2.40 -32.30 -13.86
C ALA A 482 1.11 -31.53 -14.19
N THR A 483 -0.02 -32.13 -13.84
CA THR A 483 -1.35 -31.54 -14.05
C THR A 483 -2.21 -31.65 -12.79
N GLY A 484 -3.16 -30.73 -12.63
CA GLY A 484 -4.08 -30.65 -11.50
C GLY A 484 -5.53 -30.43 -11.93
N THR A 485 -6.46 -30.50 -10.97
CA THR A 485 -7.89 -30.25 -11.21
C THR A 485 -8.57 -29.65 -9.98
N GLY A 486 -9.59 -28.83 -10.20
CA GLY A 486 -10.41 -28.21 -9.15
C GLY A 486 -10.01 -26.77 -8.83
N VAL A 487 -10.79 -26.09 -8.00
CA VAL A 487 -10.64 -24.64 -7.74
C VAL A 487 -9.34 -24.34 -6.98
N ARG A 488 -9.03 -25.12 -5.94
CA ARG A 488 -7.90 -24.90 -5.02
C ARG A 488 -6.91 -26.07 -5.00
N PRO A 489 -6.12 -26.30 -6.06
CA PRO A 489 -5.06 -27.29 -6.02
C PRO A 489 -3.84 -26.75 -5.26
N SER A 490 -2.91 -27.66 -4.97
CA SER A 490 -1.55 -27.32 -4.57
C SER A 490 -0.58 -28.27 -5.28
N HIS A 491 0.65 -27.83 -5.46
CA HIS A 491 1.68 -28.61 -6.17
C HIS A 491 3.04 -28.49 -5.48
N SER A 492 3.81 -29.59 -5.51
CA SER A 492 5.19 -29.63 -5.06
C SER A 492 6.10 -29.86 -6.26
N TYR A 493 7.03 -28.95 -6.45
CA TYR A 493 8.01 -28.98 -7.54
C TYR A 493 9.22 -29.82 -7.15
N ALA A 494 9.96 -30.29 -8.15
CA ALA A 494 11.16 -31.11 -7.93
C ALA A 494 12.44 -30.28 -7.75
N GLU A 495 12.46 -29.09 -8.31
CA GLU A 495 13.56 -28.11 -8.31
C GLU A 495 12.93 -26.72 -8.07
N ALA A 496 13.75 -25.74 -7.67
CA ALA A 496 13.34 -24.35 -7.49
C ALA A 496 13.34 -23.58 -8.82
N GLY A 497 12.73 -22.40 -8.84
CA GLY A 497 12.75 -21.42 -9.94
C GLY A 497 11.41 -21.20 -10.64
N GLU A 498 11.46 -20.55 -11.80
CA GLU A 498 10.28 -20.07 -12.52
C GLU A 498 9.51 -21.17 -13.25
N TYR A 499 8.21 -21.30 -12.95
CA TYR A 499 7.28 -22.20 -13.63
C TYR A 499 6.09 -21.44 -14.24
N ARG A 500 5.73 -21.79 -15.48
CA ARG A 500 4.52 -21.28 -16.14
C ARG A 500 3.33 -22.16 -15.77
N VAL A 501 2.46 -21.66 -14.91
CA VAL A 501 1.24 -22.34 -14.48
C VAL A 501 0.07 -21.85 -15.33
N THR A 502 -0.64 -22.80 -15.93
CA THR A 502 -1.79 -22.53 -16.80
C THR A 502 -3.03 -23.16 -16.20
N LEU A 503 -4.09 -22.37 -16.06
CA LEU A 503 -5.45 -22.79 -15.75
C LEU A 503 -6.29 -22.72 -17.02
N THR A 504 -6.89 -23.83 -17.42
CA THR A 504 -7.96 -23.90 -18.42
C THR A 504 -9.28 -24.16 -17.71
N VAL A 505 -10.31 -23.38 -18.00
CA VAL A 505 -11.65 -23.55 -17.44
C VAL A 505 -12.65 -23.95 -18.52
N THR A 506 -13.75 -24.57 -18.13
CA THR A 506 -14.88 -24.88 -19.02
C THR A 506 -16.18 -24.68 -18.27
N ASP A 507 -17.13 -23.97 -18.87
CA ASP A 507 -18.49 -23.75 -18.33
C ASP A 507 -19.41 -24.98 -18.53
N ASP A 508 -20.67 -24.88 -18.13
CA ASP A 508 -21.67 -25.93 -18.36
C ASP A 508 -22.23 -25.96 -19.80
N ALA A 509 -22.09 -24.86 -20.55
CA ALA A 509 -22.42 -24.77 -21.99
C ALA A 509 -21.38 -25.47 -22.92
N GLY A 510 -20.15 -25.64 -22.45
CA GLY A 510 -18.98 -26.14 -23.18
C GLY A 510 -18.04 -25.08 -23.78
N ASN A 511 -18.15 -23.78 -23.43
CA ASN A 511 -17.13 -22.79 -23.78
C ASN A 511 -15.94 -22.87 -22.82
N THR A 512 -14.79 -22.33 -23.23
CA THR A 512 -13.51 -22.48 -22.53
C THR A 512 -12.71 -21.20 -22.56
N ASP A 513 -11.98 -20.93 -21.48
CA ASP A 513 -10.97 -19.87 -21.42
C ASP A 513 -9.72 -20.37 -20.70
N GLU A 514 -8.60 -19.67 -20.89
CA GLU A 514 -7.29 -20.05 -20.38
C GLU A 514 -6.47 -18.84 -19.92
N VAL A 515 -5.93 -18.92 -18.70
CA VAL A 515 -5.01 -17.93 -18.13
C VAL A 515 -3.70 -18.61 -17.74
N THR A 516 -2.58 -17.91 -17.92
CA THR A 516 -1.24 -18.43 -17.57
C THR A 516 -0.44 -17.38 -16.79
N LYS A 517 -0.07 -17.68 -15.56
CA LYS A 517 0.86 -16.88 -14.74
C LYS A 517 2.22 -17.58 -14.66
N THR A 518 3.30 -16.80 -14.53
CA THR A 518 4.59 -17.33 -14.08
C THR A 518 4.61 -17.27 -12.55
N VAL A 519 5.06 -18.34 -11.90
CA VAL A 519 5.31 -18.37 -10.45
C VAL A 519 6.78 -18.69 -10.20
N ASP A 520 7.37 -18.07 -9.18
CA ASP A 520 8.70 -18.44 -8.69
C ASP A 520 8.55 -19.36 -7.47
N VAL A 521 9.41 -20.36 -7.37
CA VAL A 521 9.29 -21.48 -6.44
C VAL A 521 10.57 -21.60 -5.65
N GLY A 522 10.51 -21.35 -4.34
CA GLY A 522 11.68 -21.28 -3.49
C GLY A 522 12.34 -22.62 -3.17
N THR A 523 13.53 -22.53 -2.59
CA THR A 523 14.39 -23.68 -2.29
C THR A 523 14.38 -23.97 -0.78
N PRO A 524 14.28 -25.24 -0.35
CA PRO A 524 14.45 -25.59 1.06
C PRO A 524 15.84 -25.20 1.59
N PRO A 525 15.94 -24.60 2.80
CA PRO A 525 17.21 -24.38 3.47
C PRO A 525 18.06 -25.66 3.52
N GLY A 526 19.29 -25.55 3.02
CA GLY A 526 20.23 -26.65 2.90
C GLY A 526 20.13 -27.46 1.60
N SER A 527 19.68 -26.89 0.48
CA SER A 527 19.67 -27.57 -0.83
C SER A 527 21.08 -27.78 -1.43
N GLY A 528 22.01 -26.89 -1.08
CA GLY A 528 23.42 -26.94 -1.44
C GLY A 528 23.85 -25.95 -2.52
N GLU A 529 23.16 -24.82 -2.66
CA GLU A 529 23.72 -23.69 -3.42
C GLU A 529 24.80 -22.97 -2.61
N PRO A 530 25.92 -22.53 -3.20
CA PRO A 530 26.98 -21.87 -2.45
C PRO A 530 26.59 -20.44 -2.03
N PRO A 531 27.04 -19.98 -0.86
CA PRO A 531 26.82 -18.60 -0.42
C PRO A 531 27.57 -17.61 -1.31
N SER A 532 27.23 -16.32 -1.19
CA SER A 532 27.93 -15.20 -1.79
C SER A 532 28.44 -14.27 -0.70
N ALA A 533 29.76 -14.12 -0.61
CA ALA A 533 30.40 -13.26 0.38
C ALA A 533 30.30 -11.78 -0.03
N SER A 534 29.81 -10.92 0.86
CA SER A 534 29.97 -9.46 0.75
C SER A 534 30.14 -8.84 2.12
N PHE A 535 30.93 -7.75 2.18
CA PHE A 535 31.06 -6.94 3.38
C PHE A 535 31.39 -5.49 3.08
N ILE A 536 31.14 -4.65 4.08
CA ILE A 536 31.59 -3.26 4.18
C ILE A 536 32.63 -3.10 5.29
N VAL A 537 33.43 -2.03 5.19
CA VAL A 537 34.50 -1.70 6.15
C VAL A 537 34.39 -0.24 6.53
N ASN A 538 34.36 0.05 7.83
CA ASN A 538 34.36 1.41 8.35
C ASN A 538 35.47 1.56 9.39
N CYS A 539 36.42 2.47 9.18
CA CYS A 539 37.54 2.70 10.10
C CYS A 539 37.42 4.05 10.81
N ASP A 540 37.70 4.07 12.12
CA ASP A 540 37.95 5.28 12.90
C ASP A 540 39.34 5.15 13.57
N TYR A 541 40.28 6.00 13.14
CA TYR A 541 41.70 5.90 13.51
C TYR A 541 42.32 4.53 13.22
N ASP A 542 42.71 3.78 14.24
CA ASP A 542 43.33 2.46 14.18
C ASP A 542 42.31 1.31 14.28
N GLU A 543 41.08 1.58 14.70
CA GLU A 543 40.01 0.58 14.86
C GLU A 543 39.09 0.57 13.62
N CYS A 544 38.93 -0.59 13.00
CA CYS A 544 38.05 -0.81 11.85
C CYS A 544 36.96 -1.83 12.21
N SER A 545 35.72 -1.50 11.90
CA SER A 545 34.58 -2.41 11.93
C SER A 545 34.35 -3.03 10.56
N PHE A 546 33.98 -4.31 10.59
CA PHE A 546 33.73 -5.18 9.45
C PHE A 546 32.32 -5.76 9.58
N ASP A 547 31.51 -5.63 8.54
CA ASP A 547 30.11 -6.05 8.55
C ASP A 547 29.80 -6.86 7.29
N ALA A 548 29.54 -8.15 7.48
CA ALA A 548 29.17 -9.13 6.47
C ALA A 548 27.67 -9.27 6.26
N GLY A 549 26.83 -8.35 6.78
CA GLY A 549 25.38 -8.38 6.62
C GLY A 549 24.87 -8.27 5.17
N GLU A 550 25.74 -7.93 4.22
CA GLU A 550 25.46 -8.01 2.77
C GLU A 550 25.74 -9.39 2.16
N SER A 551 26.29 -10.35 2.91
CA SER A 551 26.47 -11.74 2.44
C SER A 551 25.13 -12.45 2.36
N THR A 552 24.85 -13.08 1.24
CA THR A 552 23.59 -13.79 0.98
C THR A 552 23.86 -15.26 0.72
N ASP A 553 22.87 -16.10 0.94
CA ASP A 553 22.87 -17.49 0.53
C ASP A 553 21.50 -17.81 -0.08
N PRO A 554 21.42 -18.48 -1.25
CA PRO A 554 20.13 -18.81 -1.89
C PRO A 554 19.24 -19.73 -1.04
N ASP A 555 19.83 -20.56 -0.18
CA ASP A 555 19.15 -21.43 0.77
C ASP A 555 18.88 -20.73 2.13
N GLY A 556 19.45 -19.54 2.34
CA GLY A 556 19.27 -18.73 3.54
C GLY A 556 19.91 -19.29 4.81
N ASP A 557 20.88 -20.21 4.70
CA ASP A 557 21.37 -21.02 5.83
C ASP A 557 22.85 -20.81 6.23
N ILE A 558 23.44 -19.63 5.98
CA ILE A 558 24.82 -19.30 6.41
C ILE A 558 25.01 -19.57 7.92
N VAL A 559 25.93 -20.50 8.24
CA VAL A 559 26.22 -20.92 9.63
C VAL A 559 27.53 -20.38 10.18
N GLU A 560 28.48 -19.96 9.33
CA GLU A 560 29.80 -19.48 9.77
C GLU A 560 30.25 -18.24 8.97
N TYR A 561 30.80 -17.26 9.70
CA TYR A 561 31.45 -16.06 9.17
C TYR A 561 32.84 -16.00 9.78
N GLY A 562 33.88 -16.19 8.98
CA GLY A 562 35.28 -16.18 9.39
C GLY A 562 36.04 -15.02 8.75
N TRP A 563 36.91 -14.36 9.53
CA TRP A 563 37.65 -13.18 9.09
C TRP A 563 39.15 -13.36 9.23
N SER A 564 39.91 -12.89 8.23
CA SER A 564 41.36 -12.72 8.27
C SER A 564 41.66 -11.25 8.00
N PHE A 565 42.31 -10.54 8.94
CA PHE A 565 42.54 -9.09 8.81
C PHE A 565 43.81 -8.72 8.04
N GLY A 566 44.57 -9.72 7.55
CA GLY A 566 45.74 -9.51 6.70
C GLY A 566 47.04 -9.12 7.42
N ASP A 567 47.00 -8.80 8.72
CA ASP A 567 48.18 -8.57 9.58
C ASP A 567 48.64 -9.82 10.36
N GLY A 568 47.80 -10.85 10.40
CA GLY A 568 48.03 -12.12 11.07
C GLY A 568 46.99 -12.45 12.15
N ASP A 569 46.14 -11.49 12.53
CA ASP A 569 45.00 -11.72 13.41
C ASP A 569 43.73 -12.09 12.61
N SER A 570 42.73 -12.63 13.33
CA SER A 570 41.51 -13.21 12.75
C SER A 570 40.29 -13.00 13.64
N GLY A 571 39.10 -12.94 13.04
CA GLY A 571 37.82 -12.73 13.72
C GLY A 571 36.72 -13.72 13.30
N SER A 572 35.53 -13.59 13.89
CA SER A 572 34.37 -14.44 13.59
C SER A 572 33.05 -13.74 13.91
N GLY A 573 32.00 -14.04 13.14
CA GLY A 573 30.65 -13.48 13.30
C GLY A 573 30.27 -12.50 12.18
N VAL A 574 28.97 -12.20 12.04
CA VAL A 574 28.46 -11.29 10.99
C VAL A 574 29.15 -9.93 11.05
N THR A 575 29.33 -9.40 12.26
CA THR A 575 30.11 -8.19 12.51
C THR A 575 31.32 -8.50 13.40
N THR A 576 32.42 -7.80 13.16
CA THR A 576 33.63 -7.87 14.00
C THR A 576 34.42 -6.57 13.91
N ASP A 577 35.17 -6.25 14.96
CA ASP A 577 36.06 -5.09 15.02
C ASP A 577 37.52 -5.56 15.14
N HIS A 578 38.45 -4.83 14.51
CA HIS A 578 39.90 -5.07 14.62
C HIS A 578 40.70 -3.78 14.68
N ALA A 579 41.76 -3.77 15.47
CA ALA A 579 42.63 -2.60 15.67
C ALA A 579 44.02 -2.83 15.07
N TYR A 580 44.34 -2.09 14.01
CA TYR A 580 45.59 -2.25 13.26
C TYR A 580 46.80 -1.61 13.98
N PRO A 581 47.99 -2.22 13.87
CA PRO A 581 49.18 -1.68 14.52
C PRO A 581 49.62 -0.35 13.89
N ALA A 582 50.28 0.50 14.69
CA ALA A 582 50.83 1.79 14.27
C ALA A 582 52.00 1.65 13.27
N ALA A 583 51.69 1.26 12.04
CA ALA A 583 52.57 1.10 10.90
C ALA A 583 51.98 1.85 9.69
N THR A 584 52.81 2.07 8.66
CA THR A 584 52.31 2.42 7.32
C THR A 584 52.40 1.15 6.48
N ASP A 585 51.26 0.52 6.23
CA ASP A 585 51.15 -0.74 5.50
C ASP A 585 49.75 -0.89 4.89
N SER A 586 49.61 -1.86 3.99
CA SER A 586 48.34 -2.18 3.31
C SER A 586 47.95 -3.63 3.64
N TYR A 587 46.79 -3.80 4.28
CA TYR A 587 46.28 -5.11 4.69
C TYR A 587 45.18 -5.56 3.72
N ILE A 588 45.14 -6.85 3.40
CA ILE A 588 44.04 -7.46 2.65
C ILE A 588 43.18 -8.21 3.65
N VAL A 589 41.97 -7.71 3.86
CA VAL A 589 40.96 -8.37 4.69
C VAL A 589 40.20 -9.35 3.83
N GLU A 590 40.04 -10.57 4.33
CA GLU A 590 39.29 -11.65 3.71
C GLU A 590 38.15 -12.08 4.64
N LEU A 591 36.92 -12.01 4.13
CA LEU A 591 35.75 -12.69 4.69
C LEU A 591 35.64 -14.05 4.03
N THR A 592 35.38 -15.09 4.81
CA THR A 592 34.86 -16.38 4.32
C THR A 592 33.52 -16.64 4.98
N VAL A 593 32.48 -16.91 4.18
CA VAL A 593 31.17 -17.38 4.66
C VAL A 593 31.00 -18.86 4.33
N ILE A 594 30.31 -19.60 5.18
CA ILE A 594 30.05 -21.04 5.01
C ILE A 594 28.58 -21.33 5.29
N ASP A 595 27.92 -22.07 4.39
CA ASP A 595 26.52 -22.51 4.46
C ASP A 595 26.31 -23.73 5.38
N GLY A 596 25.06 -24.16 5.58
CA GLY A 596 24.72 -25.34 6.37
C GLY A 596 25.25 -26.66 5.81
N ASN A 597 25.65 -26.70 4.53
CA ASN A 597 26.19 -27.86 3.83
C ASN A 597 27.72 -27.94 3.80
N GLY A 598 28.42 -26.85 4.15
CA GLY A 598 29.86 -26.71 4.04
C GLY A 598 30.39 -26.20 2.68
N HIS A 599 29.54 -25.62 1.83
CA HIS A 599 29.98 -24.74 0.74
C HIS A 599 30.44 -23.40 1.31
N SER A 600 31.30 -22.70 0.57
CA SER A 600 31.89 -21.46 1.04
C SER A 600 32.24 -20.53 -0.11
N ASP A 601 32.08 -19.24 0.12
CA ASP A 601 32.60 -18.18 -0.73
C ASP A 601 33.44 -17.18 0.07
N SER A 602 34.29 -16.42 -0.61
CA SER A 602 35.16 -15.43 0.02
C SER A 602 35.21 -14.10 -0.72
N ALA A 603 35.11 -13.03 0.07
CA ALA A 603 35.25 -11.66 -0.38
C ALA A 603 36.52 -11.04 0.18
N THR A 604 37.13 -10.12 -0.55
CA THR A 604 38.30 -9.38 -0.08
C THR A 604 38.17 -7.88 -0.28
N ARG A 605 38.65 -7.09 0.69
CA ARG A 605 38.86 -5.64 0.57
C ARG A 605 40.20 -5.24 1.18
N GLY A 606 40.78 -4.16 0.67
CA GLY A 606 42.00 -3.60 1.26
C GLY A 606 41.69 -2.60 2.38
N VAL A 607 42.59 -2.53 3.36
CA VAL A 607 42.65 -1.49 4.38
C VAL A 607 44.06 -0.88 4.35
N ASP A 608 44.15 0.39 3.99
CA ASP A 608 45.40 1.15 3.96
C ASP A 608 45.56 1.93 5.26
N CYS A 609 46.65 1.70 5.99
CA CYS A 609 46.95 2.36 7.26
C CYS A 609 48.19 3.25 7.17
N TRP A 610 48.18 4.39 7.87
CA TRP A 610 49.29 5.33 7.94
C TRP A 610 49.68 5.67 9.37
N ASN A 611 50.96 5.52 9.73
CA ASN A 611 51.45 5.95 11.03
C ASN A 611 51.68 7.48 11.06
N PHE A 612 50.91 8.17 11.89
CA PHE A 612 51.16 9.56 12.27
C PHE A 612 51.47 9.66 13.77
N GLY A 613 52.76 9.86 14.09
CA GLY A 613 53.20 10.18 15.45
C GLY A 613 53.12 9.04 16.47
N GLY A 614 52.93 7.79 16.02
CA GLY A 614 52.76 6.62 16.89
C GLY A 614 51.34 6.05 16.94
N SER A 615 50.39 6.62 16.19
CA SER A 615 49.04 6.10 15.99
C SER A 615 48.83 5.70 14.52
N ALA A 616 48.06 4.64 14.26
CA ALA A 616 47.60 4.32 12.91
C ALA A 616 46.38 5.17 12.53
N TYR A 617 46.20 5.39 11.24
CA TYR A 617 45.05 6.02 10.62
C TYR A 617 44.71 5.19 9.39
N CYS A 618 43.64 4.41 9.48
CA CYS A 618 43.27 3.39 8.51
C CYS A 618 42.03 3.80 7.70
N PHE A 619 41.94 3.33 6.47
CA PHE A 619 40.78 3.52 5.60
C PHE A 619 40.63 2.35 4.63
N ALA A 620 39.38 2.04 4.27
CA ALA A 620 39.10 1.08 3.20
C ALA A 620 39.60 1.61 1.84
N SER A 621 40.21 0.74 1.04
CA SER A 621 40.82 1.06 -0.28
C SER A 621 39.90 0.75 -1.46
#